data_AF-A0A1F4ZZJ4-F1
#
_entry.id   AF-A0A1F4ZZJ4-F1
#
_cell.length_a   1.000
_cell.length_b   1.000
_cell.length_c   1.000
_cell.angle_alpha   90.00
_cell.angle_beta   90.00
_cell.angle_gamma   90.00
#
_symmetry.space_group_name_H-M   'P 1'
#
loop_
_entity.id
_entity.type
_entity.pdbx_description
1 polymer ?
#
loop_
_entity_poly.entity_id
_entity_poly.type
_entity_poly.pdbx_seq_one_letter_code
_entity_poly.pdbx_strand_id
1 'polypeptide(L)'
;MAHGSSAEKRARSADRRRLRNRSVRSDTKTRVRQALPLIADRRTEEAEVAVRRAVSALDKAAKKGVIHPNNAARRKSRLVLKYNAALAAVPAPEEEAPPKKRARRSKKEAAPAPAPKATRRPRKGKE
;
A
#
# COMPACT_ATOMS: atom_id res chain seq x y z
N MET A 1 -4.43 -34.55 -9.61
CA MET A 1 -5.48 -34.66 -10.64
C MET A 1 -6.74 -34.00 -10.10
N ALA A 2 -7.49 -33.24 -10.90
CA ALA A 2 -8.74 -32.63 -10.48
C ALA A 2 -9.87 -33.67 -10.60
N HIS A 3 -10.24 -34.32 -9.50
CA HIS A 3 -11.25 -35.38 -9.50
C HIS A 3 -12.65 -34.75 -9.44
N GLY A 4 -13.17 -34.29 -10.58
CA GLY A 4 -14.54 -33.80 -10.73
C GLY A 4 -14.70 -32.63 -11.70
N SER A 5 -15.81 -32.59 -12.43
CA SER A 5 -16.12 -31.57 -13.45
C SER A 5 -16.13 -30.13 -12.92
N SER A 6 -16.43 -29.94 -11.62
CA SER A 6 -16.36 -28.65 -10.93
C SER A 6 -14.92 -28.20 -10.67
N ALA A 7 -14.01 -29.13 -10.36
CA ALA A 7 -12.61 -28.85 -10.11
C ALA A 7 -11.89 -28.43 -11.40
N GLU A 8 -12.18 -29.09 -12.52
CA GLU A 8 -11.64 -28.71 -13.84
C GLU A 8 -12.12 -27.32 -14.29
N LYS A 9 -13.40 -26.98 -14.05
CA LYS A 9 -13.92 -25.62 -14.28
C LYS A 9 -13.19 -24.57 -13.44
N ARG A 10 -12.90 -24.88 -12.17
CA ARG A 10 -12.13 -24.00 -11.27
C ARG A 10 -10.69 -23.83 -11.76
N ALA A 11 -10.03 -24.89 -12.22
CA ALA A 11 -8.67 -24.83 -12.77
C ALA A 11 -8.61 -23.85 -13.96
N ARG A 12 -9.50 -24.02 -14.95
CA ARG A 12 -9.59 -23.11 -16.12
C ARG A 12 -9.81 -21.64 -15.72
N SER A 13 -10.65 -21.40 -14.71
CA SER A 13 -10.89 -20.04 -14.20
C SER A 13 -9.68 -19.47 -13.46
N ALA A 14 -8.98 -20.31 -12.68
CA ALA A 14 -7.78 -19.95 -11.95
C ALA A 14 -6.66 -19.53 -12.90
N ASP A 15 -6.45 -20.26 -14.01
CA ASP A 15 -5.43 -19.93 -15.00
C ASP A 15 -5.67 -18.58 -15.66
N ARG A 16 -6.92 -18.31 -16.07
CA ARG A 16 -7.30 -17.00 -16.62
C ARG A 16 -7.11 -15.85 -15.62
N ARG A 17 -7.37 -16.09 -14.34
CA ARG A 17 -7.11 -15.11 -13.26
C ARG A 17 -5.61 -14.94 -13.03
N ARG A 18 -4.84 -16.02 -13.05
CA ARG A 18 -3.39 -16.03 -12.87
C ARG A 18 -2.68 -15.19 -13.93
N LEU A 19 -3.04 -15.36 -15.21
CA LEU A 19 -2.44 -14.59 -16.31
C LEU A 19 -2.71 -13.09 -16.17
N ARG A 20 -3.96 -12.68 -15.92
CA ARG A 20 -4.33 -11.27 -15.70
C ARG A 20 -3.67 -10.67 -14.46
N ASN A 21 -3.60 -11.44 -13.37
CA ASN A 21 -2.97 -10.97 -12.14
C ASN A 21 -1.45 -10.86 -12.28
N ARG A 22 -0.83 -11.71 -13.11
CA ARG A 22 0.60 -11.67 -13.38
C ARG A 22 1.01 -10.34 -14.02
N SER A 23 0.30 -9.90 -15.07
CA SER A 23 0.61 -8.63 -15.75
C SER A 23 0.41 -7.44 -14.81
N VAL A 24 -0.72 -7.36 -14.11
CA VAL A 24 -0.96 -6.26 -13.15
C VAL A 24 0.08 -6.23 -12.02
N ARG A 25 0.52 -7.40 -11.54
CA ARG A 25 1.58 -7.49 -10.52
C ARG A 25 2.94 -7.08 -11.07
N SER A 26 3.30 -7.48 -12.28
CA SER A 26 4.56 -7.03 -12.90
C SER A 26 4.55 -5.53 -13.12
N ASP A 27 3.47 -4.98 -13.67
CA ASP A 27 3.36 -3.55 -13.98
C ASP A 27 3.49 -2.71 -12.72
N THR A 28 2.75 -3.05 -11.66
CA THR A 28 2.87 -2.34 -10.37
C THR A 28 4.27 -2.43 -9.78
N LYS A 29 4.93 -3.59 -9.88
CA LYS A 29 6.32 -3.76 -9.42
C LYS A 29 7.28 -2.91 -10.25
N THR A 30 7.11 -2.85 -11.56
CA THR A 30 7.94 -2.06 -12.47
C THR A 30 7.80 -0.57 -12.18
N ARG A 31 6.57 -0.04 -12.02
CA ARG A 31 6.35 1.38 -11.70
C ARG A 31 6.99 1.78 -10.36
N VAL A 32 6.88 0.93 -9.34
CA VAL A 32 7.56 1.17 -8.05
C VAL A 32 9.09 1.11 -8.21
N ARG A 33 9.61 0.16 -8.99
CA ARG A 33 11.05 0.06 -9.28
C ARG A 33 11.60 1.26 -10.05
N GLN A 34 10.82 1.85 -10.96
CA GLN A 34 11.20 3.06 -11.70
C GLN A 34 11.23 4.31 -10.82
N ALA A 35 10.33 4.41 -9.83
CA ALA A 35 10.29 5.55 -8.93
C ALA A 35 11.48 5.57 -7.94
N LEU A 36 11.97 4.42 -7.49
CA LEU A 36 13.06 4.34 -6.51
C LEU A 36 14.39 4.98 -6.95
N PRO A 37 14.94 4.74 -8.16
CA PRO A 37 16.17 5.39 -8.61
C PRO A 37 15.98 6.89 -8.80
N LEU A 38 14.85 7.34 -9.37
CA LEU A 38 14.57 8.77 -9.55
C LEU A 38 14.53 9.54 -8.21
N ILE A 39 14.04 8.89 -7.14
CA ILE A 39 14.10 9.44 -5.78
C ILE A 39 15.55 9.51 -5.27
N ALA A 40 16.38 8.50 -5.59
CA ALA A 40 17.78 8.48 -5.20
C ALA A 40 18.62 9.52 -5.96
N ASP A 41 18.34 9.72 -7.25
CA ASP A 41 19.01 10.67 -8.14
C ASP A 41 18.56 12.13 -7.91
N ARG A 42 17.65 12.37 -6.95
CA ARG A 42 17.14 13.69 -6.54
C ARG A 42 16.54 14.55 -7.66
N ARG A 43 16.02 13.93 -8.72
CA ARG A 43 15.30 14.61 -9.80
C ARG A 43 13.89 14.93 -9.36
N THR A 44 13.67 16.11 -8.79
CA THR A 44 12.42 16.51 -8.12
C THR A 44 11.17 16.34 -9.01
N GLU A 45 11.21 16.82 -10.26
CA GLU A 45 10.06 16.77 -11.17
C GLU A 45 9.78 15.35 -11.70
N GLU A 46 10.81 14.67 -12.20
CA GLU A 46 10.69 13.30 -12.72
C GLU A 46 10.27 12.32 -11.62
N ALA A 47 10.82 12.47 -10.41
CA ALA A 47 10.48 11.65 -9.25
C ALA A 47 9.03 11.88 -8.84
N GLU A 48 8.52 13.11 -8.85
CA GLU A 48 7.12 13.38 -8.52
C GLU A 48 6.17 12.67 -9.50
N VAL A 49 6.42 12.80 -10.79
CA VAL A 49 5.60 12.15 -11.83
C VAL A 49 5.66 10.62 -11.68
N ALA A 50 6.84 10.06 -11.45
CA ALA A 50 7.02 8.62 -11.27
C ALA A 50 6.32 8.09 -10.01
N VAL A 51 6.41 8.82 -8.89
CA VAL A 51 5.73 8.49 -7.62
C VAL A 51 4.22 8.53 -7.81
N ARG A 52 3.68 9.59 -8.42
CA ARG A 52 2.24 9.71 -8.71
C ARG A 52 1.74 8.55 -9.57
N ARG A 53 2.49 8.18 -10.61
CA ARG A 53 2.19 7.01 -11.48
C ARG A 53 2.22 5.69 -10.69
N ALA A 54 3.21 5.49 -9.84
CA ALA A 54 3.33 4.29 -9.01
C ALA A 54 2.19 4.18 -8.00
N VAL A 55 1.81 5.28 -7.35
CA VAL A 55 0.65 5.33 -6.43
C VAL A 55 -0.64 4.98 -7.16
N SER A 56 -0.90 5.58 -8.33
CA SER A 56 -2.08 5.27 -9.14
C SER A 56 -2.13 3.79 -9.53
N ALA A 57 -1.00 3.20 -9.91
CA ALA A 57 -0.91 1.79 -10.26
C ALA A 57 -1.21 0.87 -9.07
N LEU A 58 -0.70 1.20 -7.87
CA LEU A 58 -0.98 0.45 -6.64
C LEU A 58 -2.47 0.49 -6.26
N ASP A 59 -3.08 1.67 -6.33
CA ASP A 59 -4.49 1.87 -5.99
C ASP A 59 -5.40 1.15 -7.01
N LYS A 60 -5.05 1.17 -8.30
CA LYS A 60 -5.75 0.39 -9.34
C LYS A 60 -5.62 -1.13 -9.13
N ALA A 61 -4.45 -1.61 -8.73
CA ALA A 61 -4.25 -3.03 -8.44
C ALA A 61 -5.01 -3.50 -7.18
N ALA A 62 -5.17 -2.61 -6.19
CA ALA A 62 -6.01 -2.86 -5.02
C ALA A 62 -7.49 -2.93 -5.39
N LYS A 63 -7.98 -1.98 -6.19
CA LYS A 63 -9.37 -1.99 -6.71
C LYS A 63 -9.69 -3.26 -7.49
N LYS A 64 -8.75 -3.77 -8.28
CA LYS A 64 -8.88 -5.04 -9.02
C LYS A 64 -8.76 -6.29 -8.15
N GLY A 65 -8.50 -6.16 -6.84
CA GLY A 65 -8.31 -7.30 -5.92
C GLY A 65 -7.02 -8.10 -6.15
N VAL A 66 -6.08 -7.57 -6.95
CA VAL A 66 -4.82 -8.27 -7.27
C VAL A 66 -3.84 -8.20 -6.10
N ILE A 67 -3.89 -7.09 -5.35
CA ILE A 67 -3.10 -6.80 -4.14
C ILE A 67 -4.08 -6.42 -3.03
N HIS A 68 -3.87 -6.92 -1.82
CA HIS A 68 -4.70 -6.54 -0.67
C HIS A 68 -4.59 -5.02 -0.38
N PRO A 69 -5.68 -4.32 -0.01
CA PRO A 69 -5.66 -2.87 0.25
C PRO A 69 -4.57 -2.47 1.25
N ASN A 70 -4.42 -3.20 2.36
CA ASN A 70 -3.34 -2.95 3.33
C ASN A 70 -1.93 -3.11 2.74
N ASN A 71 -1.72 -4.02 1.77
CA ASN A 71 -0.43 -4.16 1.12
C ASN A 71 -0.17 -2.98 0.16
N ALA A 72 -1.19 -2.53 -0.57
CA ALA A 72 -1.09 -1.32 -1.37
C ALA A 72 -0.81 -0.08 -0.49
N ALA A 73 -1.53 0.08 0.62
CA ALA A 73 -1.33 1.16 1.58
C ALA A 73 0.10 1.17 2.18
N ARG A 74 0.61 0.00 2.59
CA ARG A 74 2.00 -0.14 3.07
C ARG A 74 3.02 0.28 2.02
N ARG A 75 2.84 -0.16 0.77
CA ARG A 75 3.76 0.19 -0.34
C ARG A 75 3.70 1.69 -0.66
N LYS A 76 2.50 2.28 -0.69
CA LYS A 76 2.26 3.71 -0.88
C LYS A 76 2.95 4.53 0.21
N SER A 77 2.72 4.20 1.48
CA SER A 77 3.33 4.87 2.62
C SER A 77 4.87 4.83 2.56
N ARG A 78 5.46 3.67 2.29
CA ARG A 78 6.92 3.53 2.16
C ARG A 78 7.49 4.33 1.00
N LEU A 79 6.81 4.38 -0.14
CA LEU A 79 7.28 5.13 -1.30
C LEU A 79 7.27 6.64 -1.02
N VAL A 80 6.19 7.15 -0.44
CA VAL A 80 6.03 8.56 -0.09
C VAL A 80 7.03 8.97 1.00
N LEU A 81 7.25 8.11 2.01
CA LEU A 81 8.23 8.38 3.06
C LEU A 81 9.63 8.59 2.46
N LYS A 82 10.04 7.74 1.51
CA LYS A 82 11.34 7.88 0.83
C LYS A 82 11.43 9.15 -0.01
N TYR A 83 10.37 9.48 -0.74
CA TYR A 83 10.29 10.72 -1.52
C TYR A 83 10.42 11.95 -0.62
N ASN A 84 9.67 12.00 0.48
CA ASN A 84 9.72 13.11 1.43
C ASN A 84 11.09 13.22 2.11
N ALA A 85 11.72 12.09 2.46
CA ALA A 85 13.06 12.08 3.03
C ALA A 85 14.11 12.63 2.04
N ALA A 86 13.97 12.30 0.74
CA ALA A 86 14.84 12.84 -0.30
C ALA A 86 14.64 14.35 -0.49
N LEU A 87 13.39 14.84 -0.39
CA LEU A 87 13.10 16.28 -0.43
C LEU A 87 13.64 17.02 0.79
N ALA A 88 13.50 16.46 2.00
CA ALA A 88 13.98 17.09 3.24
C ALA A 88 15.51 17.15 3.34
N ALA A 89 16.22 16.28 2.60
CA ALA A 89 17.68 16.30 2.49
C ALA A 89 18.20 17.35 1.50
N VAL A 90 17.32 18.01 0.74
CA VAL A 90 17.65 19.23 0.00
C VAL A 90 17.30 20.40 0.94
N PRO A 91 18.28 21.17 1.44
CA PRO A 91 17.94 22.40 2.16
C PRO A 91 17.15 23.27 1.19
N ALA A 92 15.89 23.56 1.54
CA ALA A 92 15.06 24.47 0.79
C ALA A 92 15.78 25.82 0.70
N PRO A 93 15.91 26.44 -0.50
CA PRO A 93 16.18 27.87 -0.54
C PRO A 93 15.01 28.57 0.16
N GLU A 94 15.36 29.42 1.11
CA GLU A 94 14.44 30.24 1.88
C GLU A 94 13.68 31.18 0.92
N GLU A 95 12.37 30.97 0.73
CA GLU A 95 11.41 32.07 0.56
C GLU A 95 9.97 31.62 0.88
N GLU A 96 9.25 32.54 1.50
CA GLU A 96 8.08 32.45 2.38
C GLU A 96 6.83 31.70 1.86
N ALA A 97 6.20 30.89 2.72
CA ALA A 97 4.74 30.73 2.72
C ALA A 97 4.18 30.33 4.11
N PRO A 98 3.06 30.96 4.55
CA PRO A 98 2.62 31.08 5.95
C PRO A 98 2.10 29.78 6.59
N PRO A 99 1.98 29.72 7.94
CA PRO A 99 1.73 28.48 8.67
C PRO A 99 0.37 27.88 8.30
N LYS A 100 0.39 26.71 7.65
CA LYS A 100 -0.80 25.88 7.48
C LYS A 100 -1.28 25.48 8.88
N LYS A 101 -2.32 26.16 9.36
CA LYS A 101 -3.10 25.80 10.54
C LYS A 101 -3.35 24.30 10.51
N ARG A 102 -2.64 23.55 11.36
CA ARG A 102 -3.06 22.20 11.74
C ARG A 102 -4.47 22.37 12.30
N ALA A 103 -5.48 22.01 11.51
CA ALA A 103 -6.81 21.79 12.01
C ALA A 103 -6.65 20.79 13.17
N ARG A 104 -6.73 21.30 14.40
CA ARG A 104 -6.87 20.49 15.60
C ARG A 104 -8.08 19.62 15.34
N ARG A 105 -7.85 18.33 15.11
CA ARG A 105 -8.88 17.31 15.08
C ARG A 105 -9.63 17.47 16.39
N SER A 106 -10.85 18.00 16.31
CA SER A 106 -11.69 18.21 17.47
C SER A 106 -11.80 16.88 18.20
N LYS A 107 -11.43 16.92 19.47
CA LYS A 107 -11.54 15.83 20.42
C LYS A 107 -13.04 15.58 20.59
N LYS A 108 -13.61 14.64 19.82
CA LYS A 108 -14.94 14.11 20.15
C LYS A 108 -14.73 13.19 21.34
N GLU A 109 -15.16 13.71 22.48
CA GLU A 109 -15.29 13.04 23.76
C GLU A 109 -15.88 11.64 23.57
N ALA A 110 -15.08 10.61 23.86
CA ALA A 110 -15.55 9.24 23.99
C ALA A 110 -15.56 8.93 25.48
N ALA A 111 -16.78 8.79 26.02
CA ALA A 111 -17.06 8.39 27.39
C ALA A 111 -16.50 6.98 27.71
N PRO A 112 -16.39 6.60 29.00
CA PRO A 112 -15.33 5.75 29.53
C PRO A 112 -15.53 4.24 29.31
N ALA A 113 -14.40 3.53 29.41
CA ALA A 113 -14.24 2.10 29.22
C ALA A 113 -15.18 1.21 30.08
N PRO A 114 -15.58 0.04 29.58
CA PRO A 114 -15.85 -1.12 30.43
C PRO A 114 -14.61 -2.04 30.54
N ALA A 115 -14.43 -2.55 31.77
CA ALA A 115 -13.33 -3.35 32.34
C ALA A 115 -12.78 -4.54 31.50
N PRO A 116 -11.55 -5.03 31.79
CA PRO A 116 -10.88 -6.06 31.01
C PRO A 116 -11.45 -7.46 31.30
N LYS A 117 -11.95 -8.16 30.27
CA LYS A 117 -12.17 -9.62 30.36
C LYS A 117 -10.92 -10.34 29.86
N ALA A 118 -10.12 -10.80 30.82
CA ALA A 118 -9.11 -11.81 30.59
C ALA A 118 -9.79 -13.14 30.21
N THR A 119 -9.54 -13.63 29.00
CA THR A 119 -9.64 -15.07 28.72
C THR A 119 -8.42 -15.48 27.90
N ARG A 120 -7.38 -15.94 28.63
CA ARG A 120 -6.40 -16.88 28.10
C ARG A 120 -7.19 -18.06 27.54
N ARG A 121 -7.14 -18.27 26.23
CA ARG A 121 -7.69 -19.49 25.60
C ARG A 121 -6.84 -20.68 26.08
N PRO A 122 -7.38 -21.65 26.85
CA PRO A 122 -6.60 -22.83 27.18
C PRO A 122 -6.34 -23.64 25.91
N ARG A 123 -5.07 -23.98 25.69
CA ARG A 123 -4.66 -25.03 24.75
C ARG A 123 -5.26 -26.33 25.29
N LYS A 124 -6.36 -26.82 24.70
CA LYS A 124 -6.87 -28.14 25.06
C LYS A 124 -5.87 -29.17 24.51
N GLY A 125 -5.19 -29.83 25.45
CA GLY A 125 -4.31 -30.95 25.19
C GLY A 125 -5.08 -32.10 24.54
N LYS A 126 -4.30 -32.90 23.81
CA LYS A 126 -4.67 -34.23 23.33
C LYS A 126 -4.84 -35.16 24.53
N GLU A 127 -5.97 -35.84 24.58
CA GLU A 127 -6.10 -37.24 25.01
C GLU A 127 -7.00 -37.91 23.97
#